data_AF-A0A5S9IRP2-F1
#
_entry.id   AF-A0A5S9IRP2-F1
#
_cell.length_a   1.000
_cell.length_b   1.000
_cell.length_c   1.000
_cell.angle_alpha   90.00
_cell.angle_beta   90.00
_cell.angle_gamma   90.00
#
_symmetry.space_group_name_H-M   'P 1'
#
loop_
_entity.id
_entity.type
_entity.pdbx_description
1 polymer ?
#
loop_
_entity_poly.entity_id
_entity_poly.type
_entity_poly.pdbx_seq_one_letter_code
_entity_poly.pdbx_strand_id
1 'polypeptide(L)'
;MTKSSVLSDDQVIQFINNNFVALSVNITTNGFPPEIRGLEKYRKAYKSLEFILENYFFGHVVVGSDGKFMFGHSGSGIKDLYEISPCYHPDKYLRFLQRSLVLFNRCQKIRSDMTLNYQEKYARLEVLGQEIVDFINVYDNLQANKDKL
;
A
#
# COMPACT_ATOMS: atom_id res chain seq x y z
N MET A 1 33.75 -13.10 -10.07
CA MET A 1 32.74 -12.17 -9.51
C MET A 1 31.37 -12.80 -9.67
N THR A 2 30.80 -13.29 -8.58
CA THR A 2 29.48 -13.93 -8.44
C THR A 2 28.76 -13.09 -7.37
N LYS A 3 27.51 -12.63 -7.43
CA LYS A 3 26.25 -13.10 -8.01
C LYS A 3 25.32 -11.88 -8.21
N SER A 4 24.42 -11.98 -9.18
CA SER A 4 23.18 -11.19 -9.37
C SER A 4 22.57 -10.55 -8.11
N SER A 5 22.11 -9.30 -8.19
CA SER A 5 20.82 -9.00 -7.55
C SER A 5 19.75 -9.64 -8.45
N VAL A 6 18.94 -10.52 -7.89
CA VAL A 6 18.18 -11.55 -8.63
C VAL A 6 16.85 -10.99 -9.17
N LEU A 7 16.57 -9.69 -9.00
CA LEU A 7 15.36 -9.06 -9.53
C LEU A 7 15.67 -7.75 -10.27
N SER A 8 15.28 -7.69 -11.55
CA SER A 8 15.42 -6.50 -12.41
C SER A 8 14.11 -5.70 -12.48
N ASP A 9 14.20 -4.44 -12.90
CA ASP A 9 13.03 -3.60 -13.19
C ASP A 9 12.08 -4.28 -14.19
N ASP A 10 12.60 -5.09 -15.11
CA ASP A 10 11.79 -5.84 -16.08
C ASP A 10 10.79 -6.78 -15.40
N GLN A 11 11.18 -7.43 -14.31
CA GLN A 11 10.28 -8.33 -13.58
C GLN A 11 9.19 -7.56 -12.85
N VAL A 12 9.52 -6.39 -12.29
CA VAL A 12 8.51 -5.50 -11.70
C VAL A 12 7.54 -5.02 -12.77
N ILE A 13 8.05 -4.54 -13.91
CA ILE A 13 7.25 -4.06 -15.03
C ILE A 13 6.35 -5.16 -15.58
N GLN A 14 6.89 -6.36 -15.82
CA GLN A 14 6.12 -7.52 -16.26
C GLN A 14 5.05 -7.90 -15.23
N PHE A 15 5.38 -7.89 -13.94
CA PHE A 15 4.41 -8.22 -12.90
C PHE A 15 3.27 -7.20 -12.83
N ILE A 16 3.58 -5.90 -12.98
CA ILE A 16 2.58 -4.83 -13.08
C ILE A 16 1.68 -5.07 -14.28
N ASN A 17 2.26 -5.19 -15.48
CA ASN A 17 1.51 -5.34 -16.74
C ASN A 17 0.60 -6.57 -16.74
N ASN A 18 0.99 -7.64 -16.04
CA ASN A 18 0.21 -8.88 -15.99
C ASN A 18 -0.92 -8.85 -14.95
N ASN A 19 -0.83 -8.02 -13.90
CA ASN A 19 -1.72 -8.14 -12.72
C ASN A 19 -2.41 -6.82 -12.30
N PHE A 20 -1.95 -5.67 -12.79
CA PHE A 20 -2.38 -4.36 -12.33
C PHE A 20 -2.61 -3.38 -13.48
N VAL A 21 -3.45 -2.39 -13.23
CA VAL A 21 -3.53 -1.18 -14.05
C VAL A 21 -2.80 -0.07 -13.30
N ALA A 22 -1.67 0.39 -13.84
CA ALA A 22 -0.88 1.45 -13.24
C ALA A 22 -1.48 2.82 -13.56
N LEU A 23 -1.76 3.61 -12.51
CA LEU A 23 -2.24 4.98 -12.62
C LEU A 23 -1.27 5.90 -11.90
N SER A 24 -0.88 7.00 -12.56
CA SER A 24 -0.15 8.09 -11.92
C SER A 24 -1.16 9.15 -11.49
N VAL A 25 -1.24 9.39 -10.18
CA VAL A 25 -2.17 10.35 -9.59
C VAL A 25 -1.37 11.36 -8.80
N ASN A 26 -1.47 12.63 -9.18
CA ASN A 26 -0.86 13.71 -8.41
C ASN A 26 -1.70 13.98 -7.15
N ILE A 27 -1.17 13.59 -5.99
CA ILE A 27 -1.74 13.96 -4.70
C ILE A 27 -1.21 15.36 -4.37
N THR A 28 -2.09 16.36 -4.39
CA THR A 28 -1.76 17.74 -3.99
C THR A 28 -2.40 18.06 -2.66
N THR A 29 -2.05 19.21 -2.07
CA THR A 29 -2.72 19.79 -0.89
C THR A 29 -4.23 19.95 -1.08
N ASN A 30 -4.73 19.99 -2.33
CA ASN A 30 -6.16 20.01 -2.66
C ASN A 30 -6.85 18.64 -2.71
N GLY A 31 -6.13 17.56 -2.36
CA GLY A 31 -6.74 16.36 -1.84
C GLY A 31 -6.61 15.12 -2.73
N PHE A 32 -6.51 14.00 -2.03
CA PHE A 32 -6.76 12.66 -2.55
C PHE A 32 -7.99 12.62 -3.47
N PRO A 33 -7.99 11.84 -4.55
CA PRO A 33 -9.15 11.74 -5.43
C PRO A 33 -10.38 11.29 -4.62
N PRO A 34 -11.43 12.11 -4.52
CA PRO A 34 -12.58 11.85 -3.63
C PRO A 34 -13.34 10.57 -3.99
N GLU A 35 -13.23 10.11 -5.24
CA GLU A 35 -13.81 8.88 -5.75
C GLU A 35 -13.12 7.61 -5.22
N ILE A 36 -11.86 7.67 -4.79
CA ILE A 36 -11.11 6.52 -4.28
C ILE A 36 -11.28 6.42 -2.76
N ARG A 37 -12.47 6.00 -2.32
CA ARG A 37 -12.84 5.86 -0.90
C ARG A 37 -11.89 4.99 -0.08
N GLY A 38 -11.21 4.03 -0.70
CA GLY A 38 -10.20 3.18 -0.06
C GLY A 38 -9.03 3.97 0.54
N LEU A 39 -8.80 5.20 0.07
CA LEU A 39 -7.75 6.09 0.59
C LEU A 39 -8.20 6.92 1.80
N GLU A 40 -9.43 6.79 2.29
CA GLU A 40 -9.96 7.65 3.35
C GLU A 40 -9.18 7.51 4.68
N LYS A 41 -8.78 6.29 5.06
CA LYS A 41 -7.94 6.08 6.25
C LYS A 41 -6.59 6.79 6.10
N TYR A 42 -6.02 6.75 4.90
CA TYR A 42 -4.81 7.47 4.53
C TYR A 42 -5.02 8.98 4.64
N ARG A 43 -6.06 9.51 3.97
CA ARG A 43 -6.44 10.93 4.04
C ARG A 43 -6.58 11.42 5.48
N LYS A 44 -7.18 10.63 6.37
CA LYS A 44 -7.30 10.95 7.80
C LYS A 44 -5.94 10.96 8.50
N ALA A 45 -5.11 9.94 8.30
CA ALA A 45 -3.76 9.88 8.86
C ALA A 45 -2.89 11.08 8.42
N TYR A 46 -2.99 11.52 7.16
CA TYR A 46 -2.24 12.69 6.69
C TYR A 46 -2.80 14.02 7.18
N LYS A 47 -4.13 14.15 7.31
CA LYS A 47 -4.73 15.36 7.91
C LYS A 47 -4.29 15.58 9.35
N SER A 48 -4.05 14.50 10.11
CA SER A 48 -3.52 14.60 11.47
C SER A 48 -2.01 14.87 11.53
N LEU A 49 -1.32 14.81 10.39
CA LEU A 49 0.12 15.00 10.26
C LEU A 49 0.38 16.25 9.41
N GLU A 50 -0.09 17.41 9.89
CA GLU A 50 0.00 18.73 9.23
C GLU A 50 1.42 18.99 8.65
N PHE A 51 2.46 18.53 9.35
CA PHE A 51 3.87 18.54 8.95
C PHE A 51 4.20 17.81 7.63
N ILE A 52 3.51 16.71 7.29
CA ILE A 52 3.81 15.92 6.07
C ILE A 52 3.27 16.58 4.81
N LEU A 53 2.16 17.33 4.92
CA LEU A 53 1.58 18.06 3.78
C LEU A 53 2.48 19.21 3.32
N GLU A 54 3.30 19.77 4.21
CA GLU A 54 4.27 20.83 3.89
C GLU A 54 5.55 20.30 3.20
N ASN A 55 5.86 19.00 3.34
CA ASN A 55 7.16 18.44 2.97
C ASN A 55 7.17 17.46 1.77
N TYR A 56 6.09 17.44 0.97
CA TYR A 56 5.91 16.63 -0.23
C TYR A 56 5.95 15.09 0.01
N PHE A 57 4.81 14.44 -0.18
CA PHE A 57 4.66 12.99 -0.08
C PHE A 57 4.74 12.33 -1.47
N PHE A 58 5.42 11.17 -1.55
CA PHE A 58 5.29 10.23 -2.66
C PHE A 58 5.10 8.82 -2.12
N GLY A 59 4.20 8.06 -2.75
CA GLY A 59 3.92 6.68 -2.39
C GLY A 59 3.04 6.00 -3.42
N HIS A 60 3.05 4.68 -3.38
CA HIS A 60 2.27 3.80 -4.24
C HIS A 60 1.20 3.12 -3.40
N VAL A 61 -0.01 3.06 -3.94
CA VAL A 61 -1.14 2.38 -3.32
C VAL A 61 -1.73 1.39 -4.32
N VAL A 62 -2.14 0.22 -3.82
CA VAL A 62 -2.96 -0.71 -4.60
C VAL A 62 -4.37 -0.61 -4.07
N VAL A 63 -5.32 -0.32 -4.94
CA VAL A 63 -6.75 -0.25 -4.62
C VAL A 63 -7.52 -1.20 -5.52
N GLY A 64 -8.71 -1.62 -5.05
CA GLY A 64 -9.65 -2.35 -5.89
C GLY A 64 -10.11 -1.50 -7.07
N SER A 65 -10.56 -2.17 -8.14
CA SER A 65 -11.14 -1.48 -9.30
C SER A 65 -12.40 -0.68 -8.96
N ASP A 66 -13.07 -1.00 -7.85
CA ASP A 66 -14.19 -0.24 -7.29
C ASP A 66 -13.74 1.01 -6.51
N GLY A 67 -12.44 1.19 -6.30
CA GLY A 67 -11.86 2.28 -5.50
C GLY A 67 -12.20 2.22 -4.01
N LYS A 68 -12.87 1.17 -3.52
CA LYS A 68 -13.44 1.12 -2.15
C LYS A 68 -12.48 0.51 -1.14
N PHE A 69 -11.60 -0.38 -1.56
CA PHE A 69 -10.71 -1.13 -0.68
C PHE A 69 -9.26 -0.95 -1.10
N MET A 70 -8.38 -0.67 -0.14
CA MET A 70 -6.94 -0.61 -0.35
C MET A 70 -6.32 -1.96 0.02
N PHE A 71 -5.44 -2.48 -0.83
CA PHE A 71 -4.76 -3.77 -0.66
C PHE A 71 -3.28 -3.64 -0.32
N GLY A 72 -2.71 -2.46 -0.49
CA GLY A 72 -1.34 -2.22 -0.08
C GLY A 72 -0.93 -0.76 -0.23
N HIS A 73 0.15 -0.42 0.47
CA HIS A 73 0.83 0.86 0.37
C HIS A 73 2.36 0.65 0.41
N SER A 74 3.10 1.47 -0.33
CA SER A 74 4.57 1.53 -0.33
C SER A 74 5.06 2.96 -0.53
N GLY A 75 5.76 3.53 0.46
CA GLY A 75 6.33 4.89 0.43
C GLY A 75 6.46 5.43 1.86
N SER A 76 7.18 6.55 2.06
CA SER A 76 7.32 7.15 3.40
C SER A 76 7.11 8.65 3.48
N GLY A 77 6.69 9.30 2.40
CA GLY A 77 6.08 10.62 2.50
C GLY A 77 6.92 11.83 2.87
N ILE A 78 8.22 11.68 3.10
CA ILE A 78 9.09 12.79 3.50
C ILE A 78 10.28 12.83 2.54
N LYS A 79 10.42 13.94 1.82
CA LYS A 79 11.49 14.15 0.83
C LYS A 79 12.90 14.07 1.44
N ASP A 80 13.08 14.54 2.67
CA ASP A 80 14.37 14.47 3.37
C ASP A 80 14.70 13.05 3.87
N LEU A 81 13.69 12.19 3.96
CA LEU A 81 13.86 10.77 4.22
C LEU A 81 14.00 9.98 2.92
N TYR A 82 14.00 10.60 1.73
CA TYR A 82 14.04 9.87 0.46
C TYR A 82 15.26 8.94 0.35
N GLU A 83 16.42 9.31 0.87
CA GLU A 83 17.60 8.41 0.85
C GLU A 83 17.48 7.19 1.79
N ILE A 84 16.61 7.24 2.80
CA ILE A 84 16.43 6.18 3.81
C ILE A 84 15.02 5.57 3.86
N SER A 85 14.12 6.14 3.08
CA SER A 85 12.76 5.67 2.81
C SER A 85 12.88 4.32 2.09
N PRO A 86 11.84 3.45 2.14
CA PRO A 86 11.65 2.42 1.13
C PRO A 86 11.38 3.07 -0.24
N CYS A 87 12.33 3.85 -0.74
CA CYS A 87 12.48 4.20 -2.13
C CYS A 87 12.55 2.92 -2.94
N TYR A 88 12.04 3.02 -4.17
CA TYR A 88 11.90 1.90 -5.08
C TYR A 88 13.17 1.03 -5.08
N HIS A 89 13.04 -0.16 -4.50
CA HIS A 89 14.00 -1.23 -4.57
C HIS A 89 13.25 -2.40 -5.21
N PRO A 90 13.68 -2.92 -6.38
CA PRO A 90 12.90 -3.87 -7.17
C PRO A 90 12.36 -5.04 -6.34
N ASP A 91 13.21 -5.65 -5.52
CA ASP A 91 12.82 -6.74 -4.61
C ASP A 91 11.75 -6.37 -3.60
N LYS A 92 11.91 -5.22 -2.92
CA LYS A 92 10.97 -4.76 -1.89
C LYS A 92 9.63 -4.40 -2.54
N TYR A 93 9.69 -3.75 -3.70
CA TYR A 93 8.53 -3.32 -4.44
C TYR A 93 7.76 -4.51 -5.03
N LEU A 94 8.46 -5.51 -5.59
CA LEU A 94 7.84 -6.75 -6.06
C LEU A 94 7.15 -7.50 -4.92
N ARG A 95 7.77 -7.61 -3.74
CA ARG A 95 7.13 -8.21 -2.55
C ARG A 95 5.86 -7.44 -2.13
N PHE A 96 5.89 -6.11 -2.20
CA PHE A 96 4.70 -5.28 -1.98
C PHE A 96 3.58 -5.59 -2.98
N LEU A 97 3.89 -5.65 -4.28
CA LEU A 97 2.90 -5.97 -5.32
C LEU A 97 2.33 -7.38 -5.15
N GLN A 98 3.19 -8.38 -4.94
CA GLN A 98 2.78 -9.77 -4.72
C GLN A 98 1.85 -9.90 -3.52
N ARG A 99 2.18 -9.25 -2.40
CA ARG A 99 1.32 -9.26 -1.21
C ARG A 99 -0.02 -8.59 -1.47
N SER A 100 -0.01 -7.45 -2.17
CA SER A 100 -1.24 -6.74 -2.54
C SER A 100 -2.17 -7.64 -3.38
N LEU A 101 -1.60 -8.42 -4.32
CA LEU A 101 -2.34 -9.41 -5.10
C LEU A 101 -2.90 -10.56 -4.23
N VAL A 102 -2.12 -11.05 -3.26
CA VAL A 102 -2.60 -12.07 -2.30
C VAL A 102 -3.80 -11.55 -1.49
N LEU A 103 -3.72 -10.31 -1.00
CA LEU A 103 -4.80 -9.68 -0.24
C LEU A 103 -6.05 -9.45 -1.11
N PHE A 104 -5.88 -9.01 -2.36
CA PHE A 104 -6.96 -8.93 -3.34
C PHE A 104 -7.64 -10.29 -3.54
N ASN A 105 -6.86 -11.35 -3.78
CA ASN A 105 -7.40 -12.69 -3.99
C ASN A 105 -8.14 -13.22 -2.76
N ARG A 106 -7.64 -12.96 -1.55
CA ARG A 106 -8.35 -13.28 -0.29
C ARG A 106 -9.68 -12.53 -0.19
N CYS A 107 -9.68 -11.23 -0.51
CA CYS A 107 -10.89 -10.41 -0.53
C CYS A 107 -11.92 -10.95 -1.53
N GLN A 108 -11.48 -11.29 -2.75
CA GLN A 108 -12.37 -11.85 -3.76
C GLN A 108 -12.96 -13.19 -3.32
N LYS A 109 -12.13 -14.08 -2.75
CA LYS A 109 -12.61 -15.35 -2.18
C LYS A 109 -13.71 -15.13 -1.14
N ILE A 110 -13.54 -14.18 -0.21
CA ILE A 110 -14.56 -13.84 0.79
C ILE A 110 -15.83 -13.29 0.12
N ARG A 111 -15.69 -12.40 -0.86
CA ARG A 111 -16.84 -11.80 -1.56
C ARG A 111 -17.64 -12.85 -2.35
N SER A 112 -16.96 -13.75 -3.04
CA SER A 112 -17.56 -14.79 -3.89
C SER A 112 -18.02 -16.03 -3.13
N ASP A 113 -17.65 -16.20 -1.86
CA ASP A 113 -18.04 -17.36 -1.07
C ASP A 113 -19.56 -17.36 -0.81
N MET A 114 -20.27 -18.32 -1.39
CA MET A 114 -21.72 -18.44 -1.28
C MET A 114 -22.17 -19.08 0.04
N THR A 115 -21.24 -19.66 0.80
CA THR A 115 -21.52 -20.29 2.09
C THR A 115 -21.56 -19.27 3.25
N LEU A 116 -21.00 -18.09 3.05
CA LEU A 116 -20.96 -17.03 4.04
C LEU A 116 -22.15 -16.07 3.89
N ASN A 117 -22.78 -15.74 5.01
CA ASN A 117 -23.77 -14.68 5.05
C ASN A 117 -23.09 -13.29 5.05
N TYR A 118 -23.90 -12.23 4.94
CA TYR A 118 -23.39 -10.86 4.86
C TYR A 118 -22.57 -10.43 6.09
N GLN A 119 -23.01 -10.80 7.30
CA GLN A 119 -22.31 -10.45 8.54
C GLN A 119 -20.95 -11.15 8.63
N GLU A 120 -20.89 -12.43 8.25
CA GLU A 120 -19.64 -13.20 8.23
C GLU A 120 -18.64 -12.65 7.21
N LYS A 121 -19.13 -12.29 6.02
CA LYS A 121 -18.30 -11.63 5.00
C LYS A 121 -17.75 -10.32 5.53
N TYR A 122 -18.59 -9.51 6.16
CA TYR A 122 -18.17 -8.23 6.74
C TYR A 122 -17.07 -8.42 7.79
N ALA A 123 -17.27 -9.30 8.77
CA ALA A 123 -16.30 -9.55 9.83
C ALA A 123 -14.94 -10.04 9.28
N ARG A 124 -14.94 -10.92 8.26
CA ARG A 124 -13.69 -11.38 7.64
C ARG A 124 -12.98 -10.29 6.84
N LEU A 125 -13.73 -9.44 6.14
CA LEU A 125 -13.17 -8.29 5.42
C LEU A 125 -12.62 -7.23 6.39
N GLU A 126 -13.22 -7.08 7.57
CA GLU A 126 -12.73 -6.18 8.61
C GLU A 126 -11.37 -6.64 9.17
N VAL A 127 -11.23 -7.93 9.50
CA VAL A 127 -9.93 -8.52 9.91
C VAL A 127 -8.87 -8.31 8.83
N LEU A 128 -9.21 -8.60 7.56
CA LEU A 128 -8.29 -8.39 6.44
C LEU A 128 -7.89 -6.91 6.30
N GLY A 129 -8.83 -5.99 6.53
CA GLY A 129 -8.57 -4.55 6.54
C GLY A 129 -7.63 -4.12 7.68
N GLN A 130 -7.72 -4.77 8.84
CA GLN A 130 -6.84 -4.49 9.98
C GLN A 130 -5.41 -5.00 9.73
N GLU A 131 -5.23 -6.19 9.15
CA GLU A 131 -3.90 -6.71 8.77
C GLU A 131 -3.13 -5.73 7.86
N ILE A 132 -3.84 -5.03 6.99
CA ILE A 132 -3.27 -4.01 6.09
C ILE A 132 -2.81 -2.78 6.87
N VAL A 133 -3.63 -2.32 7.82
CA VAL A 133 -3.33 -1.17 8.68
C VAL A 133 -2.17 -1.48 9.62
N ASP A 134 -2.17 -2.63 10.27
CA ASP A 134 -1.11 -3.01 11.21
C ASP A 134 0.25 -3.05 10.53
N PHE A 135 0.32 -3.58 9.30
CA PHE A 135 1.55 -3.55 8.54
C PHE A 135 2.05 -2.14 8.24
N ILE A 136 1.14 -1.22 7.89
CA ILE A 136 1.50 0.18 7.65
C ILE A 136 2.09 0.77 8.94
N ASN A 137 1.46 0.49 10.09
CA ASN A 137 1.89 1.01 11.39
C ASN A 137 3.18 0.36 11.95
N VAL A 138 3.51 -0.89 11.56
CA VAL A 138 4.76 -1.57 11.99
C VAL A 138 5.99 -0.80 11.52
N TYR A 139 5.93 -0.13 10.37
CA TYR A 139 7.01 0.75 9.91
C TYR A 139 7.19 1.96 10.84
N ASP A 140 6.10 2.61 11.25
CA ASP A 140 6.15 3.76 12.18
C ASP A 140 6.76 3.35 13.54
N ASN A 141 6.43 2.15 14.02
CA ASN A 141 6.99 1.60 15.25
C ASN A 141 8.50 1.29 15.14
N LEU A 142 8.95 0.76 14.00
CA LEU A 142 10.38 0.51 13.75
C LEU A 142 11.16 1.82 13.63
N GLN A 143 10.57 2.86 13.03
CA GLN A 143 11.18 4.17 12.93
C GLN A 143 11.25 4.89 14.29
N ALA A 144 10.20 4.82 15.10
CA ALA A 144 10.15 5.41 16.45
C ALA A 144 11.16 4.79 17.44
N ASN A 145 11.72 3.62 17.10
CA ASN A 145 12.69 2.90 17.94
C ASN A 145 14.02 2.66 17.22
N LYS A 146 14.31 3.42 16.16
CA LYS A 146 15.53 3.27 15.35
C LYS A 146 16.82 3.47 16.17
N ASP A 147 16.78 4.27 17.22
CA ASP A 147 17.93 4.53 18.11
C ASP A 147 18.13 3.46 19.19
N LYS A 148 17.28 2.43 19.22
CA LYS A 148 17.34 1.30 20.16
C LYS A 148 17.77 -0.02 19.50
N LEU A 149 18.08 0.01 18.20
CA LEU A 149 18.56 -1.12 17.38
C LEU A 149 20.00 -0.84 16.93
#